data_AF-A0A5N6TWY1-F1
#
_entry.id   AF-A0A5N6TWY1-F1
#
_cell.length_a   1.000
_cell.length_b   1.000
_cell.length_c   1.000
_cell.angle_alpha   90.00
_cell.angle_beta   90.00
_cell.angle_gamma   90.00
#
_symmetry.space_group_name_H-M   'P 1'
#
loop_
_entity.id
_entity.type
_entity.pdbx_description
1 polymer ?
#
loop_
_entity_poly.entity_id
_entity_poly.type
_entity_poly.pdbx_seq_one_letter_code
_entity_poly.pdbx_strand_id
1 'polypeptide(L)'
;MENEVSEKDEFLNLFFSYIRQDLLLEEQSGLDQILSHLSGHSGWSAEEENVLSGSLLMFAKYLVDNFFLPLKALAGKTPQPTPALSHVRTPETATGTPQRVSNLRRDCLTRDRHRCVITRKFDAQEGQNRYKRDGQNVRDDDGKSLLPERDRMAYLDVAHIIPHSLMSLTSEEGERRLVSGHTLGIFRI
;
A
#
# COMPACT_ATOMS: atom_id res chain seq x y z
N MET A 1 3.11 5.13 -30.54
CA MET A 1 3.52 5.45 -29.16
C MET A 1 3.95 4.12 -28.58
N GLU A 2 5.20 3.73 -28.83
CA GLU A 2 5.75 2.47 -28.33
C GLU A 2 6.14 2.73 -26.87
N ASN A 3 5.36 2.18 -25.95
CA ASN A 3 5.73 2.14 -24.54
C ASN A 3 6.81 1.07 -24.41
N GLU A 4 8.07 1.48 -24.50
CA GLU A 4 9.21 0.62 -24.21
C GLU A 4 9.19 0.28 -22.71
N VAL A 5 8.65 -0.88 -22.37
CA VAL A 5 8.70 -1.43 -21.01
C VAL A 5 10.17 -1.72 -20.72
N SER A 6 10.77 -0.91 -19.85
CA SER A 6 12.18 -1.05 -19.48
C SER A 6 12.41 -2.35 -18.72
N GLU A 7 13.27 -3.22 -19.25
CA GLU A 7 13.74 -4.49 -18.67
C GLU A 7 14.42 -4.37 -17.29
N LYS A 8 14.53 -3.14 -16.76
CA LYS A 8 15.12 -2.84 -15.44
C LYS A 8 14.15 -2.92 -14.26
N ASP A 9 12.85 -3.16 -14.50
CA ASP A 9 11.89 -3.28 -13.39
C ASP A 9 11.96 -4.69 -12.77
N GLU A 10 12.57 -4.77 -11.58
CA GLU A 10 12.77 -6.03 -10.83
C GLU A 10 11.46 -6.75 -10.52
N PHE A 11 10.38 -6.01 -10.26
CA PHE A 11 9.08 -6.61 -9.98
C PHE A 11 8.47 -7.22 -11.24
N LEU A 12 8.52 -6.50 -12.36
CA LEU A 12 8.02 -7.03 -13.63
C LEU A 12 8.86 -8.23 -14.08
N ASN A 13 10.18 -8.18 -13.91
CA ASN A 13 11.05 -9.33 -14.18
C ASN A 13 10.67 -10.55 -13.34
N LEU A 14 10.44 -10.35 -12.03
CA LEU A 14 10.00 -11.43 -11.14
C LEU A 14 8.62 -11.97 -11.56
N PHE A 15 7.65 -11.10 -11.82
CA PHE A 15 6.31 -11.48 -12.26
C PHE A 15 6.34 -12.30 -13.56
N PHE A 16 7.05 -11.81 -14.58
CA PHE A 16 7.13 -12.49 -15.87
C PHE A 16 8.00 -13.75 -15.81
N SER A 17 8.93 -13.87 -14.86
CA SER A 17 9.65 -15.13 -14.61
C SER A 17 8.71 -16.25 -14.14
N TYR A 18 7.73 -15.93 -13.29
CA TYR A 18 6.68 -16.87 -12.87
C TYR A 18 5.77 -17.29 -14.02
N ILE A 19 5.40 -16.35 -14.88
CA ILE A 19 4.59 -16.66 -16.08
C ILE A 19 5.40 -17.52 -17.07
N ARG A 20 6.71 -17.27 -17.20
CA ARG A 20 7.60 -18.00 -18.12
C ARG A 20 7.79 -19.46 -17.74
N GLN A 21 7.93 -19.75 -16.44
CA GLN A 21 8.25 -21.09 -15.93
C GLN A 21 7.28 -22.16 -16.45
N ASP A 22 6.00 -21.83 -16.58
CA ASP A 22 5.00 -22.80 -17.01
C ASP A 22 4.56 -22.64 -18.48
N LEU A 23 4.64 -21.44 -19.08
CA LEU A 23 4.16 -21.22 -20.45
C LEU A 23 5.18 -21.50 -21.57
N LEU A 24 6.48 -21.23 -21.37
CA LEU A 24 7.39 -21.09 -22.51
C LEU A 24 8.47 -22.18 -22.67
N LEU A 25 8.67 -23.07 -21.69
CA LEU A 25 9.63 -24.19 -21.69
C LEU A 25 11.10 -23.87 -22.11
N GLU A 26 11.41 -22.64 -22.52
CA GLU A 26 12.73 -22.22 -23.00
C GLU A 26 13.31 -21.10 -22.12
N GLU A 27 14.55 -21.32 -21.66
CA GLU A 27 15.23 -20.55 -20.62
C GLU A 27 15.58 -19.10 -21.00
N GLN A 28 15.50 -18.68 -22.27
CA GLN A 28 16.07 -17.40 -22.73
C GLN A 28 15.14 -16.51 -23.58
N SER A 29 13.85 -16.48 -23.28
CA SER A 29 12.95 -15.49 -23.87
C SER A 29 13.04 -14.14 -23.14
N GLY A 30 13.17 -13.02 -23.85
CA GLY A 30 13.13 -11.67 -23.25
C GLY A 30 11.71 -11.28 -22.81
N LEU A 31 11.57 -10.17 -22.05
CA LEU A 31 10.25 -9.64 -21.67
C LEU A 31 9.35 -9.34 -22.88
N ASP A 32 9.96 -8.87 -23.97
CA ASP A 32 9.33 -8.58 -25.25
C ASP A 32 8.64 -9.81 -25.86
N GLN A 33 9.29 -10.98 -25.78
CA GLN A 33 8.75 -12.23 -26.32
C GLN A 33 7.56 -12.73 -25.48
N ILE A 34 7.60 -12.55 -24.16
CA ILE A 34 6.50 -12.89 -23.25
C ILE A 34 5.30 -11.99 -23.52
N LEU A 35 5.50 -10.68 -23.61
CA LEU A 35 4.44 -9.73 -23.90
C LEU A 35 3.81 -9.98 -25.27
N SER A 36 4.63 -10.32 -26.27
CA SER A 36 4.15 -10.70 -27.61
C SER A 36 3.29 -11.96 -27.56
N HIS A 37 3.72 -12.99 -26.81
CA HIS A 37 2.94 -14.22 -26.62
C HIS A 37 1.60 -13.96 -25.93
N LEU A 38 1.61 -13.16 -24.85
CA LEU A 38 0.40 -12.75 -24.12
C LEU A 38 -0.54 -11.92 -24.98
N SER A 39 -0.02 -11.06 -25.86
CA SER A 39 -0.87 -10.28 -26.78
C SER A 39 -1.60 -11.13 -27.82
N GLY A 40 -1.09 -12.34 -28.11
CA GLY A 40 -1.69 -13.32 -29.01
C GLY A 40 -2.77 -14.22 -28.37
N HIS A 41 -3.22 -13.92 -27.15
CA HIS A 41 -4.09 -14.79 -26.36
C HIS A 41 -5.43 -15.17 -27.02
N SER A 42 -5.88 -14.45 -28.05
CA SER A 42 -7.10 -14.75 -28.79
C SER A 42 -7.08 -16.10 -29.50
N GLY A 43 -5.90 -16.69 -29.72
CA GLY A 43 -5.72 -17.99 -30.37
C GLY A 43 -5.40 -19.14 -29.42
N TRP A 44 -5.42 -18.92 -28.10
CA TRP A 44 -4.98 -19.91 -27.13
C TRP A 44 -5.96 -21.07 -26.97
N SER A 45 -5.39 -22.23 -26.71
CA SER A 45 -6.09 -23.41 -26.24
C SER A 45 -6.49 -23.25 -24.77
N ALA A 46 -7.49 -24.03 -24.34
CA ALA A 46 -7.88 -24.09 -22.93
C ALA A 46 -6.72 -24.54 -22.02
N GLU A 47 -5.76 -25.29 -22.55
CA GLU A 47 -4.58 -25.71 -21.79
C GLU A 47 -3.67 -24.52 -21.49
N GLU A 48 -3.37 -23.67 -22.48
CA GLU A 48 -2.53 -22.47 -22.30
C GLU A 48 -3.19 -21.46 -21.33
N GLU A 49 -4.52 -21.30 -21.40
CA GLU A 49 -5.27 -20.49 -20.45
C GLU A 49 -5.18 -21.05 -19.02
N ASN A 50 -5.31 -22.37 -18.86
CA ASN A 50 -5.19 -23.03 -17.56
C ASN A 50 -3.77 -22.91 -16.99
N VAL A 51 -2.75 -23.04 -17.83
CA VAL A 51 -1.34 -22.84 -17.46
C VAL A 51 -1.11 -21.41 -16.96
N LEU A 52 -1.56 -20.39 -17.70
CA LEU A 52 -1.45 -19.00 -17.26
C LEU A 52 -2.16 -18.76 -15.93
N SER A 53 -3.38 -19.29 -15.78
CA SER A 53 -4.14 -19.20 -14.54
C SER A 53 -3.39 -19.84 -13.36
N GLY A 54 -2.76 -21.00 -13.60
CA GLY A 54 -1.89 -21.67 -12.64
C GLY A 54 -0.70 -20.82 -12.22
N SER A 55 0.04 -20.24 -13.18
CA SER A 55 1.20 -19.39 -12.90
C SER A 55 0.81 -18.13 -12.13
N LEU A 56 -0.32 -17.50 -12.47
CA LEU A 56 -0.85 -16.34 -11.74
C LEU A 56 -1.22 -16.71 -10.30
N LEU A 57 -1.83 -17.88 -10.08
CA LEU A 57 -2.15 -18.37 -8.74
C LEU A 57 -0.87 -18.63 -7.93
N MET A 58 0.15 -19.22 -8.55
CA MET A 58 1.45 -19.47 -7.92
C MET A 58 2.18 -18.18 -7.55
N PHE A 59 2.18 -17.18 -8.43
CA PHE A 59 2.74 -15.86 -8.12
C PHE A 59 1.98 -15.17 -6.99
N ALA A 60 0.64 -15.21 -7.01
CA ALA A 60 -0.17 -14.66 -5.93
C ALA A 60 0.14 -15.35 -4.58
N LYS A 61 0.28 -16.68 -4.58
CA LYS A 61 0.68 -17.45 -3.39
C LYS A 61 2.08 -17.03 -2.92
N TYR A 62 3.03 -16.86 -3.84
CA TYR A 62 4.38 -16.40 -3.52
C TYR A 62 4.36 -15.03 -2.82
N LEU A 63 3.59 -14.06 -3.33
CA LEU A 63 3.43 -12.76 -2.69
C LEU A 63 2.82 -12.88 -1.29
N VAL A 64 1.80 -13.73 -1.13
CA VAL A 64 1.19 -13.98 0.18
C VAL A 64 2.22 -14.53 1.17
N ASP A 65 2.96 -15.56 0.78
CA ASP A 65 3.87 -16.27 1.69
C ASP A 65 5.12 -15.46 2.02
N ASN A 66 5.68 -14.73 1.05
CA ASN A 66 6.99 -14.07 1.19
C ASN A 66 6.89 -12.58 1.50
N PHE A 67 5.75 -11.95 1.23
CA PHE A 67 5.57 -10.51 1.46
C PHE A 67 4.45 -10.24 2.48
N PHE A 68 3.23 -10.68 2.20
CA PHE A 68 2.08 -10.28 3.03
C PHE A 68 2.00 -10.99 4.39
N LEU A 69 2.32 -12.28 4.48
CA LEU A 69 2.33 -13.02 5.75
C LEU A 69 3.44 -12.50 6.69
N PRO A 70 4.69 -12.29 6.23
CA PRO A 70 5.72 -11.64 7.05
C PRO A 70 5.31 -10.25 7.52
N LEU A 71 4.72 -9.42 6.64
CA LEU A 71 4.21 -8.11 7.02
C LEU A 71 3.08 -8.20 8.06
N LYS A 72 2.18 -9.18 7.94
CA LYS A 72 1.11 -9.43 8.91
C LYS A 72 1.66 -9.88 10.27
N ALA A 73 2.68 -10.73 10.29
CA ALA A 73 3.35 -11.17 11.52
C ALA A 73 4.09 -10.00 12.20
N LEU A 74 4.65 -9.08 11.43
CA LEU A 74 5.24 -7.83 11.92
C LEU A 74 4.18 -6.82 12.37
N ALA A 75 3.01 -6.77 11.74
CA ALA A 75 1.91 -5.87 12.11
C ALA A 75 1.26 -6.22 13.46
N GLY A 76 1.37 -7.48 13.91
CA GLY A 76 1.03 -7.90 15.27
C GLY A 76 1.96 -7.29 16.33
N LYS A 77 3.16 -6.86 15.91
CA LYS A 77 4.07 -5.99 16.66
C LYS A 77 3.95 -4.58 16.11
N THR A 78 2.79 -3.95 16.31
CA THR A 78 2.85 -2.49 16.46
C THR A 78 3.91 -2.24 17.52
N PRO A 79 4.87 -1.34 17.31
CA PRO A 79 5.67 -0.85 18.41
C PRO A 79 4.65 -0.41 19.45
N GLN A 80 4.54 -1.19 20.53
CA GLN A 80 3.97 -0.71 21.77
C GLN A 80 4.54 0.71 21.95
N PRO A 81 3.70 1.71 22.28
CA PRO A 81 4.20 3.05 22.57
C PRO A 81 5.25 2.88 23.66
N THR A 82 6.52 2.88 23.24
CA THR A 82 7.61 2.54 24.15
C THR A 82 7.63 3.68 25.15
N PRO A 83 7.57 3.40 26.47
CA PRO A 83 7.54 4.45 27.46
C PRO A 83 8.75 5.34 27.23
N ALA A 84 8.50 6.64 27.08
CA ALA A 84 9.55 7.62 26.96
C ALA A 84 10.52 7.45 28.11
N LEU A 85 11.82 7.25 27.81
CA LEU A 85 12.91 7.72 28.66
C LEU A 85 14.25 7.67 27.92
N SER A 86 14.95 8.80 28.04
CA SER A 86 16.39 9.02 27.82
C SER A 86 16.96 8.76 26.42
N HIS A 87 16.96 9.78 25.57
CA HIS A 87 18.18 10.57 25.32
C HIS A 87 17.85 11.78 24.44
N VAL A 88 18.18 12.96 24.97
CA VAL A 88 18.13 14.25 24.27
C VAL A 88 18.93 14.15 22.98
N ARG A 89 18.26 14.16 21.83
CA ARG A 89 18.83 14.48 20.52
C ARG A 89 17.79 15.28 19.73
N THR A 90 18.13 16.54 19.47
CA THR A 90 17.61 17.49 18.47
C THR A 90 16.10 17.46 18.13
N PRO A 91 15.39 18.60 18.24
CA PRO A 91 13.94 18.70 18.11
C PRO A 91 13.37 18.32 16.73
N GLU A 92 14.20 18.20 15.69
CA GLU A 92 13.76 17.86 14.33
C GLU A 92 13.61 16.35 14.07
N THR A 93 14.09 15.51 14.98
CA THR A 93 14.13 14.04 14.82
C THR A 93 13.44 13.26 15.94
N ALA A 94 12.59 13.92 16.73
CA ALA A 94 11.81 13.26 17.78
C ALA A 94 10.63 12.47 17.15
N THR A 95 10.91 11.24 16.77
CA THR A 95 9.99 10.23 16.24
C THR A 95 8.93 9.88 17.28
N GLY A 96 7.65 9.92 16.93
CA GLY A 96 6.54 9.59 17.84
C GLY A 96 6.00 10.74 18.69
N THR A 97 6.39 12.00 18.42
CA THR A 97 5.71 13.14 19.04
C THR A 97 4.23 13.15 18.63
N PRO A 98 3.28 13.36 19.58
CA PRO A 98 1.85 13.41 19.27
C PRO A 98 1.52 14.38 18.12
N GLN A 99 2.30 15.46 17.99
CA GLN A 99 2.18 16.45 16.93
C GLN A 99 2.39 15.86 15.53
N ARG A 100 3.44 15.04 15.34
CA ARG A 100 3.77 14.45 14.03
C ARG A 100 2.73 13.39 13.63
N VAL A 101 2.27 12.58 14.58
CA VAL A 101 1.21 11.59 14.34
C VAL A 101 -0.12 12.30 14.03
N SER A 102 -0.44 13.39 14.73
CA SER A 102 -1.61 14.21 14.46
C SER A 102 -1.56 14.86 13.07
N ASN A 103 -0.41 15.38 12.66
CA ASN A 103 -0.21 15.94 11.32
C ASN A 103 -0.37 14.87 10.24
N LEU A 104 0.32 13.73 10.38
CA LEU A 104 0.18 12.61 9.45
C LEU A 104 -1.27 12.13 9.35
N ARG A 105 -1.98 12.05 10.49
CA ARG A 105 -3.42 11.74 10.50
C ARG A 105 -4.22 12.74 9.70
N ARG A 106 -4.02 14.04 9.92
CA ARG A 106 -4.72 15.09 9.19
C ARG A 106 -4.46 15.02 7.68
N ASP A 107 -3.21 14.82 7.31
CA ASP A 107 -2.79 14.77 5.91
C ASP A 107 -3.38 13.55 5.20
N CYS A 108 -3.33 12.38 5.83
CA CYS A 108 -4.01 11.19 5.34
C CYS A 108 -5.52 11.46 5.20
N LEU A 109 -6.18 12.02 6.23
CA LEU A 109 -7.65 12.21 6.27
C LEU A 109 -8.09 13.08 5.10
N THR A 110 -7.34 14.15 4.86
CA THR A 110 -7.59 15.07 3.75
C THR A 110 -7.37 14.39 2.40
N ARG A 111 -6.25 13.69 2.24
CA ARG A 111 -5.90 12.99 0.99
C ARG A 111 -6.95 11.93 0.62
N ASP A 112 -7.39 11.15 1.61
CA ASP A 112 -8.27 10.00 1.40
C ASP A 112 -9.76 10.37 1.49
N ARG A 113 -10.08 11.67 1.49
CA ARG A 113 -11.47 12.21 1.57
C ARG A 113 -12.22 11.66 2.78
N HIS A 114 -11.53 11.64 3.92
CA HIS A 114 -11.99 11.16 5.22
C HIS A 114 -12.58 9.75 5.18
N ARG A 115 -12.16 8.92 4.22
CA ARG A 115 -12.63 7.55 4.05
C ARG A 115 -11.47 6.57 4.20
N CYS A 116 -11.77 5.40 4.76
CA CYS A 116 -10.83 4.28 4.74
C CYS A 116 -10.51 3.92 3.28
N VAL A 117 -9.22 3.75 2.97
CA VAL A 117 -8.78 3.38 1.62
C VAL A 117 -9.34 2.02 1.19
N ILE A 118 -9.46 1.09 2.15
CA ILE A 118 -9.91 -0.29 1.89
C ILE A 118 -11.44 -0.38 1.89
N THR A 119 -12.07 0.04 2.98
CA THR A 119 -13.51 -0.22 3.19
C THR A 119 -14.42 0.91 2.73
N ARG A 120 -13.84 2.07 2.41
CA ARG A 120 -14.56 3.30 2.04
C ARG A 120 -15.47 3.86 3.14
N LYS A 121 -15.46 3.30 4.36
CA LYS A 121 -16.18 3.86 5.52
C LYS A 121 -15.66 5.26 5.84
N PHE A 122 -16.59 6.17 6.13
CA PHE A 122 -16.27 7.54 6.52
C PHE A 122 -15.80 7.62 7.98
N ASP A 123 -14.90 8.55 8.26
CA ASP A 123 -14.39 8.80 9.61
C ASP A 123 -15.48 9.32 10.54
N ALA A 124 -15.73 8.58 11.62
CA ALA A 124 -16.81 8.87 12.56
C ALA A 124 -16.60 10.20 13.30
N GLN A 125 -15.34 10.56 13.61
CA GLN A 125 -15.03 11.82 14.29
C GLN A 125 -15.30 13.00 13.37
N GLU A 126 -14.85 12.93 12.11
CA GLU A 126 -15.15 13.96 11.12
C GLU A 126 -16.65 14.04 10.83
N GLY A 127 -17.34 12.91 10.70
CA GLY A 127 -18.80 12.87 10.50
C GLY A 127 -19.54 13.59 11.63
N GLN A 128 -19.13 13.37 12.88
CA GLN A 128 -19.69 14.06 14.04
C GLN A 128 -19.39 15.57 14.02
N ASN A 129 -18.19 15.98 13.62
CA ASN A 129 -17.82 17.39 13.51
C ASN A 129 -18.67 18.11 12.45
N ARG A 130 -18.83 17.50 11.27
CA ARG A 130 -19.68 18.04 10.21
C ARG A 130 -21.15 18.08 10.61
N TYR A 131 -21.66 17.05 11.30
CA TYR A 131 -23.03 17.06 11.80
C TYR A 131 -23.28 18.19 12.82
N LYS A 132 -22.32 18.47 13.72
CA LYS A 132 -22.42 19.61 14.64
C LYS A 132 -22.47 20.95 13.92
N ARG A 133 -21.79 21.08 12.78
CA ARG A 133 -21.72 22.30 11.98
C ARG A 133 -22.92 22.49 11.04
N ASP A 134 -23.31 21.43 10.35
CA ASP A 134 -24.24 21.47 9.20
C ASP A 134 -25.60 20.82 9.51
N GLY A 135 -25.73 20.13 10.66
CA GLY A 135 -26.93 19.40 11.04
C GLY A 135 -27.29 18.30 10.05
N GLN A 136 -28.55 18.27 9.61
CA GLN A 136 -29.05 17.29 8.64
C GLN A 136 -28.49 17.48 7.22
N ASN A 137 -27.91 18.64 6.91
CA ASN A 137 -27.26 18.90 5.63
C ASN A 137 -25.80 18.39 5.59
N VAL A 138 -25.44 17.49 6.50
CA VAL A 138 -24.11 16.87 6.57
C VAL A 138 -23.76 16.11 5.28
N ARG A 139 -22.62 16.47 4.70
CA ARG A 139 -22.13 15.92 3.43
C ARG A 139 -20.68 15.44 3.54
N ASP A 140 -20.34 14.45 2.72
CA ASP A 140 -18.96 14.02 2.53
C ASP A 140 -18.19 15.01 1.64
N ASP A 141 -16.92 14.73 1.38
CA ASP A 141 -16.06 15.58 0.56
C ASP A 141 -16.54 15.68 -0.90
N ASP A 142 -17.33 14.72 -1.38
CA ASP A 142 -17.94 14.69 -2.72
C ASP A 142 -19.30 15.43 -2.77
N GLY A 143 -19.74 15.98 -1.63
CA GLY A 143 -21.01 16.70 -1.52
C GLY A 143 -22.24 15.80 -1.37
N LYS A 144 -22.06 14.49 -1.18
CA LYS A 144 -23.13 13.50 -0.98
C LYS A 144 -23.54 13.46 0.49
N SER A 145 -24.83 13.26 0.76
CA SER A 145 -25.34 13.15 2.14
C SER A 145 -24.71 11.98 2.90
N LEU A 146 -24.28 12.25 4.13
CA LEU A 146 -23.72 11.23 5.04
C LEU A 146 -24.78 10.54 5.92
N LEU A 147 -26.04 11.03 5.93
CA LEU A 147 -27.10 10.46 6.76
C LEU A 147 -27.34 8.95 6.54
N PRO A 148 -27.36 8.43 5.30
CA PRO A 148 -27.58 6.99 5.06
C PRO A 148 -26.42 6.11 5.56
N GLU A 149 -25.23 6.69 5.73
CA GLU A 149 -24.01 5.98 6.11
C GLU A 149 -23.67 6.15 7.59
N ARG A 150 -24.48 6.89 8.37
CA ARG A 150 -24.24 7.25 9.79
C ARG A 150 -23.85 6.06 10.66
N ASP A 151 -24.62 4.97 10.59
CA ASP A 151 -24.40 3.79 11.44
C ASP A 151 -23.28 2.87 10.91
N ARG A 152 -22.72 3.19 9.74
CA ARG A 152 -21.65 2.44 9.09
C ARG A 152 -20.30 3.15 9.16
N MET A 153 -20.24 4.34 9.74
CA MET A 153 -18.99 5.07 9.97
C MET A 153 -18.04 4.30 10.90
N ALA A 154 -16.75 4.60 10.82
CA ALA A 154 -15.74 3.99 11.67
C ALA A 154 -14.73 5.05 12.14
N TYR A 155 -14.14 4.87 13.32
CA TYR A 155 -12.95 5.62 13.68
C TYR A 155 -11.80 5.07 12.84
N LEU A 156 -11.24 5.92 11.98
CA LEU A 156 -10.14 5.50 11.12
C LEU A 156 -8.83 5.63 11.88
N ASP A 157 -7.85 4.78 11.61
CA ASP A 157 -6.48 4.89 12.13
C ASP A 157 -5.49 4.98 10.98
N VAL A 158 -4.43 5.79 11.14
CA VAL A 158 -3.33 5.83 10.16
C VAL A 158 -2.38 4.68 10.41
N ALA A 159 -2.21 3.86 9.37
CA ALA A 159 -1.14 2.88 9.28
C ALA A 159 -0.02 3.42 8.38
N HIS A 160 1.21 3.11 8.75
CA HIS A 160 2.36 3.28 7.87
C HIS A 160 2.31 2.18 6.80
N ILE A 161 2.50 2.52 5.53
CA ILE A 161 2.54 1.51 4.45
C ILE A 161 3.84 0.69 4.54
N ILE A 162 4.96 1.38 4.78
CA ILE A 162 6.25 0.74 5.03
C ILE A 162 6.58 0.98 6.50
N PRO A 163 6.70 -0.08 7.32
CA PRO A 163 7.23 0.05 8.67
C PRO A 163 8.57 0.79 8.63
N HIS A 164 8.74 1.80 9.48
CA HIS A 164 9.98 2.60 9.51
C HIS A 164 11.24 1.73 9.70
N SER A 165 11.12 0.56 10.34
CA SER A 165 12.20 -0.42 10.47
C SER A 165 12.78 -0.90 9.13
N LEU A 166 12.01 -0.81 8.04
CA LEU A 166 12.45 -1.12 6.68
C LEU A 166 12.97 0.11 5.93
N MET A 167 12.55 1.31 6.29
CA MET A 167 13.08 2.55 5.69
C MET A 167 14.54 2.83 6.11
N SER A 168 15.01 2.24 7.22
CA SER A 168 16.39 2.39 7.70
C SER A 168 17.38 1.37 7.11
N LEU A 169 16.94 0.41 6.30
CA LEU A 169 17.80 -0.66 5.77
C LEU A 169 18.42 -0.35 4.40
N THR A 170 18.02 0.74 3.73
CA THR A 170 18.51 1.09 2.38
C THR A 170 19.68 2.07 2.38
N SER A 171 20.63 1.94 3.31
CA SER A 171 21.89 2.69 3.26
C SER A 171 23.05 1.75 3.56
N GLU A 172 23.40 0.95 2.57
CA GLU A 172 24.78 0.50 2.44
C GLU A 172 25.51 1.52 1.56
N GLU A 173 26.68 1.95 2.06
CA GLU A 173 27.57 3.01 1.55
C GLU A 173 27.24 4.46 1.99
N GLY A 174 27.52 4.71 3.27
CA GLY A 174 28.56 5.70 3.55
C GLY A 174 28.23 7.19 3.48
N GLU A 175 26.99 7.63 3.71
CA GLU A 175 26.73 8.99 4.22
C GLU A 175 25.27 9.09 4.71
N ARG A 176 25.10 9.31 6.01
CA ARG A 176 23.77 9.46 6.62
C ARG A 176 23.18 10.83 6.25
N ARG A 177 22.56 10.94 5.08
CA ARG A 177 21.57 11.98 4.83
C ARG A 177 20.19 11.41 5.11
N LEU A 178 19.53 11.95 6.14
CA LEU A 178 18.09 11.81 6.29
C LEU A 178 17.46 12.46 5.06
N VAL A 179 17.12 11.66 4.05
CA VAL A 179 16.14 12.10 3.08
C VAL A 179 14.88 12.32 3.88
N SER A 180 14.35 13.55 3.85
CA SER A 180 13.06 13.91 4.44
C SER A 180 11.99 13.08 3.73
N GLY A 181 11.85 11.83 4.18
CA GLY A 181 10.95 10.85 3.61
C GLY A 181 9.55 11.20 4.07
N HIS A 182 8.75 11.74 3.16
CA HIS A 182 7.31 11.84 3.34
C HIS A 182 6.81 10.46 3.76
N THR A 183 6.34 10.36 5.00
CA THR A 183 5.83 9.10 5.54
C THR A 183 4.55 8.74 4.78
N LEU A 184 4.59 7.68 3.98
CA LEU A 184 3.43 7.24 3.22
C LEU A 184 2.52 6.44 4.17
N GLY A 185 1.42 7.06 4.58
CA GLY A 185 0.39 6.44 5.42
C GLY A 185 -0.94 6.25 4.68
N ILE A 186 -1.78 5.33 5.15
CA ILE A 186 -3.17 5.11 4.70
C ILE A 186 -4.08 4.84 5.90
N PHE A 187 -5.40 4.95 5.72
CA PHE A 187 -6.35 4.55 6.76
C PHE A 187 -6.71 3.07 6.75
N ARG A 188 -6.78 2.52 7.96
CA ARG A 188 -7.48 1.26 8.28
C ARG A 188 -8.60 1.49 9.28
N ILE A 189 -9.50 0.52 9.38
CA ILE A 189 -10.46 0.38 10.50
C ILE A 189 -9.76 -0.37 11.64
#